data_AF-A0AAV5Q7E2-F1
#
_entry.id   AF-A0AAV5Q7E2-F1
#
_cell.length_a   1.000
_cell.length_b   1.000
_cell.length_c   1.000
_cell.angle_alpha   90.00
_cell.angle_beta   90.00
_cell.angle_gamma   90.00
#
_symmetry.space_group_name_H-M   'P 1'
#
loop_
_entity.id
_entity.type
_entity.pdbx_description
1 polymer ?
#
loop_
_entity_poly.entity_id
_entity_poly.type
_entity_poly.pdbx_seq_one_letter_code
_entity_poly.pdbx_strand_id
1 'polypeptide(L)'
;MDINFWEVIKGMINLSSSSIFAKWYFYSKLTSFKTITTVSSNCFGSVCFGSLLVSIITLVREFLLALKNETKTHRNLVLWIVYFIIDGFLSFFEWLLQYFNAYSFSYMAIHCEGYLKSSSKIIKLFKIKGMDALANDCIIDTSLKLYLFIVTVLGCFTSYIYTNRISPKMIDDVKLTSLLVIISGFISLQIGRSLLSIITAGVHTIFICFAEYPDGFLGHTKESKILKNPLQIYKGAGIV
;
A
#
# COMPACT_ATOMS: atom_id res chain seq x y z
N MET A 1 -21.05 3.04 -1.78
CA MET A 1 -20.61 3.74 -0.55
C MET A 1 -19.33 3.12 0.02
N ASP A 2 -18.96 1.92 -0.43
CA ASP A 2 -17.85 1.11 0.09
C ASP A 2 -16.45 1.58 -0.32
N ILE A 3 -16.35 2.37 -1.39
CA ILE A 3 -15.08 2.83 -1.98
C ILE A 3 -14.28 3.69 -0.98
N ASN A 4 -14.95 4.58 -0.23
CA ASN A 4 -14.27 5.50 0.69
C ASN A 4 -13.74 4.80 1.95
N PHE A 5 -14.46 3.78 2.43
CA PHE A 5 -14.05 3.02 3.61
C PHE A 5 -12.82 2.17 3.33
N TRP A 6 -12.73 1.62 2.12
CA TRP A 6 -11.61 0.80 1.69
C TRP A 6 -10.27 1.58 1.69
N GLU A 7 -10.29 2.86 1.30
CA GLU A 7 -9.10 3.72 1.33
C GLU A 7 -8.58 3.96 2.76
N VAL A 8 -9.48 4.14 3.73
CA VAL A 8 -9.10 4.28 5.14
C VAL A 8 -8.45 3.00 5.66
N ILE A 9 -9.01 1.83 5.32
CA ILE A 9 -8.43 0.54 5.70
C ILE A 9 -7.03 0.38 5.11
N LYS A 10 -6.84 0.67 3.82
CA LYS A 10 -5.51 0.62 3.18
C LYS A 10 -4.51 1.53 3.88
N GLY A 11 -4.92 2.76 4.20
CA GLY A 11 -4.10 3.72 4.94
C GLY A 11 -3.67 3.17 6.30
N MET A 12 -4.59 2.53 7.02
CA MET A 12 -4.31 1.91 8.31
C MET A 12 -3.41 0.69 8.25
N ILE A 13 -3.57 -0.15 7.23
CA ILE A 13 -2.68 -1.30 7.00
C ILE A 13 -1.27 -0.77 6.71
N ASN A 14 -1.13 0.20 5.81
CA ASN A 14 0.17 0.81 5.51
C ASN A 14 0.83 1.44 6.75
N LEU A 15 0.07 2.17 7.56
CA LEU A 15 0.58 2.75 8.81
C LEU A 15 1.04 1.66 9.79
N SER A 16 0.24 0.62 9.97
CA SER A 16 0.52 -0.48 10.90
C SER A 16 1.75 -1.28 10.49
N SER A 17 1.84 -1.63 9.20
CA SER A 17 3.01 -2.30 8.62
C SER A 17 4.25 -1.43 8.75
N SER A 18 4.17 -0.17 8.36
CA SER A 18 5.28 0.80 8.47
C SER A 18 5.77 0.95 9.92
N SER A 19 4.86 0.92 10.90
CA SER A 19 5.21 1.00 12.32
C SER A 19 6.07 -0.19 12.78
N ILE A 20 5.81 -1.39 12.24
CA ILE A 20 6.62 -2.59 12.53
C ILE A 20 8.02 -2.44 11.93
N PHE A 21 8.11 -2.03 10.65
CA PHE A 21 9.39 -1.86 9.96
C PHE A 21 10.23 -0.73 10.56
N ALA A 22 9.61 0.40 10.92
CA ALA A 22 10.27 1.49 11.61
C ALA A 22 10.85 1.03 12.95
N LYS A 23 10.05 0.28 13.73
CA LYS A 23 10.51 -0.23 15.03
C LYS A 23 11.66 -1.24 14.87
N TRP A 24 11.57 -2.14 13.89
CA TRP A 24 12.66 -3.08 13.57
C TRP A 24 13.94 -2.36 13.15
N TYR A 25 13.82 -1.26 12.38
CA TYR A 25 14.96 -0.48 11.93
C TYR A 25 15.70 0.19 13.11
N PHE A 26 14.98 0.78 14.06
CA PHE A 26 15.59 1.52 15.18
C PHE A 26 15.87 0.67 16.44
N TYR A 27 15.18 -0.46 16.63
CA TYR A 27 15.27 -1.27 17.84
C TYR A 27 15.37 -2.76 17.54
N SER A 28 16.21 -3.47 18.30
CA SER A 28 16.37 -4.93 18.21
C SER A 28 15.18 -5.73 18.82
N LYS A 29 14.38 -5.13 19.72
CA LYS A 29 13.32 -5.84 20.45
C LYS A 29 11.91 -5.56 19.89
N LEU A 30 11.29 -6.61 19.33
CA LEU A 30 9.96 -6.60 18.70
C LEU A 30 8.81 -6.62 19.73
N THR A 31 8.56 -5.51 20.44
CA THR A 31 7.25 -5.31 21.10
C THR A 31 6.25 -4.72 20.12
N SER A 32 5.86 -5.50 19.10
CA SER A 32 5.17 -5.00 17.91
C SER A 32 3.72 -4.55 18.18
N PHE A 33 2.96 -5.29 18.99
CA PHE A 33 1.52 -5.02 19.17
C PHE A 33 1.20 -3.69 19.84
N LYS A 34 1.86 -3.37 20.97
CA LYS A 34 1.60 -2.12 21.72
C LYS A 34 1.94 -0.88 20.88
N THR A 35 3.01 -0.94 20.08
CA THR A 35 3.39 0.17 19.20
C THR A 35 2.37 0.38 18.09
N ILE A 36 1.89 -0.68 17.44
CA ILE A 36 0.87 -0.56 16.39
C ILE A 36 -0.40 0.07 16.97
N THR A 37 -0.90 -0.41 18.11
CA THR A 37 -2.14 0.12 18.69
C THR A 37 -2.03 1.60 19.06
N THR A 38 -0.91 2.02 19.63
CA THR A 38 -0.72 3.42 20.03
C THR A 38 -0.51 4.34 18.83
N VAL A 39 0.31 3.95 17.85
CA VAL A 39 0.54 4.75 16.64
C VAL A 39 -0.74 4.88 15.84
N SER A 40 -1.49 3.79 15.64
CA SER A 40 -2.76 3.82 14.92
C SER A 40 -3.81 4.68 15.63
N SER A 41 -3.85 4.69 16.96
CA SER A 41 -4.80 5.53 17.71
C SER A 41 -4.43 7.01 17.65
N ASN A 42 -3.14 7.34 17.80
CA ASN A 42 -2.67 8.74 17.76
C ASN A 42 -2.74 9.35 16.36
N CYS A 43 -2.51 8.55 15.32
CA CYS A 43 -2.49 9.01 13.94
C CYS A 43 -3.83 8.81 13.19
N PHE A 44 -4.86 8.24 13.83
CA PHE A 44 -6.13 7.89 13.20
C PHE A 44 -6.75 9.05 12.42
N GLY A 45 -6.84 10.23 13.05
CA GLY A 45 -7.43 11.42 12.42
C GLY A 45 -6.66 11.89 11.19
N SER A 46 -5.32 11.80 11.23
CA SER A 46 -4.47 12.18 10.10
C SER A 46 -4.53 11.17 8.94
N VAL A 47 -4.68 9.87 9.23
CA VAL A 47 -4.91 8.84 8.21
C VAL A 47 -6.25 9.03 7.52
N CYS A 48 -7.30 9.30 8.29
CA CYS A 48 -8.63 9.60 7.75
C CYS A 48 -8.58 10.83 6.83
N PHE A 49 -7.89 11.89 7.24
CA PHE A 49 -7.72 13.09 6.41
C PHE A 49 -7.00 12.81 5.09
N GLY A 50 -5.89 12.06 5.11
CA GLY A 50 -5.20 11.67 3.87
C GLY A 50 -6.07 10.80 2.96
N SER A 51 -6.81 9.86 3.53
CA SER A 51 -7.71 8.95 2.80
C SER A 51 -8.90 9.69 2.20
N LEU A 52 -9.40 10.73 2.87
CA LEU A 52 -10.47 11.60 2.38
C LEU A 52 -10.05 12.38 1.14
N LEU A 53 -8.80 12.86 1.07
CA LEU A 53 -8.29 13.56 -0.11
C LEU A 53 -8.28 12.66 -1.36
N VAL A 54 -7.83 11.41 -1.22
CA VAL A 54 -7.89 10.43 -2.32
C VAL A 54 -9.34 10.14 -2.69
N SER A 55 -10.19 9.91 -1.68
CA SER A 55 -11.60 9.59 -1.89
C SER A 55 -12.35 10.70 -2.64
N ILE A 56 -12.07 11.98 -2.39
CA ILE A 56 -12.72 13.09 -3.12
C ILE A 56 -12.44 12.98 -4.62
N ILE A 57 -11.22 12.66 -5.02
CA ILE A 57 -10.85 12.60 -6.44
C ILE A 57 -11.41 11.35 -7.10
N THR A 58 -11.37 10.22 -6.40
CA THR A 58 -12.07 9.00 -6.84
C THR A 58 -13.56 9.28 -7.01
N LEU A 59 -14.21 10.00 -6.09
CA LEU A 59 -15.63 10.40 -6.21
C LEU A 59 -15.90 11.28 -7.43
N VAL A 60 -15.04 12.26 -7.72
CA VAL A 60 -15.17 13.09 -8.93
C VAL A 60 -15.07 12.22 -10.18
N ARG A 61 -14.16 11.23 -10.19
CA ARG A 61 -13.99 10.31 -11.32
C ARG A 61 -15.21 9.41 -11.52
N GLU A 62 -15.74 8.83 -10.45
CA GLU A 62 -16.97 8.04 -10.47
C GLU A 62 -18.17 8.86 -10.94
N PHE A 63 -18.23 10.14 -10.54
CA PHE A 63 -19.27 11.04 -11.02
C PHE A 63 -19.15 11.32 -12.52
N LEU A 64 -17.94 11.52 -13.05
CA LEU A 64 -17.72 11.65 -14.49
C LEU A 64 -18.10 10.37 -15.25
N LEU A 65 -17.79 9.20 -14.68
CA LEU A 65 -18.21 7.90 -15.22
C LEU A 65 -19.74 7.76 -15.27
N ALA A 66 -20.44 8.16 -14.21
CA ALA A 66 -21.89 8.17 -14.17
C ALA A 66 -22.48 9.10 -15.25
N LEU A 67 -21.95 10.33 -15.39
CA LEU A 67 -22.38 11.26 -16.43
C LEU A 67 -22.15 10.71 -17.84
N LYS A 68 -21.04 10.02 -18.07
CA LYS A 68 -20.76 9.36 -19.35
C LYS A 68 -21.77 8.26 -19.67
N ASN A 69 -22.25 7.53 -18.67
CA ASN A 69 -23.23 6.47 -18.88
C ASN A 69 -24.63 7.03 -19.19
N GLU A 70 -25.01 8.15 -18.58
CA GLU A 70 -26.29 8.83 -18.79
C GLU A 70 -26.34 9.59 -20.13
N THR A 71 -25.23 10.24 -20.50
CA THR A 71 -25.12 10.87 -21.82
C THR A 71 -24.77 9.80 -22.85
N LYS A 72 -25.42 9.78 -24.02
CA LYS A 72 -25.06 8.89 -25.13
C LYS A 72 -23.73 9.32 -25.77
N THR A 73 -22.68 9.49 -24.95
CA THR A 73 -21.34 9.97 -25.28
C THR A 73 -20.72 9.16 -26.42
N HIS A 74 -21.09 7.88 -26.53
CA HIS A 74 -20.71 6.99 -27.64
C HIS A 74 -21.21 7.44 -29.03
N ARG A 75 -22.23 8.31 -29.11
CA ARG A 75 -22.79 8.79 -30.38
C ARG A 75 -22.05 10.02 -30.93
N ASN A 76 -21.31 10.73 -30.09
CA ASN A 76 -20.57 11.95 -30.46
C ASN A 76 -19.07 11.77 -30.17
N LEU A 77 -18.28 11.55 -31.22
CA LEU A 77 -16.83 11.32 -31.12
C LEU A 77 -16.09 12.41 -30.34
N VAL A 78 -16.49 13.67 -30.49
CA VAL A 78 -15.88 14.81 -29.79
C VAL A 78 -16.06 14.71 -28.27
N LEU A 79 -17.27 14.37 -27.79
CA LEU A 79 -17.53 14.21 -26.36
C LEU A 79 -16.76 13.02 -25.77
N TRP A 80 -16.62 11.94 -26.54
CA TRP A 80 -15.85 10.76 -26.12
C TRP A 80 -14.35 11.06 -25.94
N ILE A 81 -13.76 11.82 -26.86
CA ILE A 81 -12.35 12.23 -26.80
C ILE A 81 -12.09 13.16 -25.60
N VAL A 82 -12.96 14.15 -25.38
CA VAL A 82 -12.85 15.06 -24.24
C VAL A 82 -12.95 14.30 -22.92
N TYR A 83 -13.90 13.37 -22.81
CA TYR A 83 -14.04 12.51 -21.64
C TYR A 83 -12.75 11.70 -21.38
N PHE A 84 -12.17 11.08 -22.42
CA PHE A 84 -10.98 10.26 -22.28
C PHE A 84 -9.77 11.06 -21.77
N ILE A 85 -9.59 12.30 -22.24
CA ILE A 85 -8.52 13.18 -21.78
C ILE A 85 -8.72 13.55 -20.30
N ILE A 86 -9.95 13.92 -19.91
CA ILE A 86 -10.27 14.29 -18.53
C ILE A 86 -10.09 13.09 -17.59
N ASP A 87 -10.64 11.92 -17.93
CA ASP A 87 -10.50 10.70 -17.13
C ASP A 87 -9.03 10.27 -17.01
N GLY A 88 -8.25 10.38 -18.09
CA GLY A 88 -6.81 10.12 -18.07
C GLY A 88 -6.06 11.04 -17.11
N PHE A 89 -6.33 12.35 -17.15
CA PHE A 89 -5.72 13.32 -16.23
C PHE A 89 -6.12 13.06 -14.78
N LEU A 90 -7.39 12.76 -14.54
CA LEU A 90 -7.90 12.46 -13.19
C LEU A 90 -7.31 11.16 -12.65
N SER A 91 -7.20 10.12 -13.48
CA SER A 91 -6.59 8.84 -13.11
C SER A 91 -5.11 8.99 -12.77
N PHE A 92 -4.38 9.85 -13.50
CA PHE A 92 -2.99 10.16 -13.17
C PHE A 92 -2.87 10.90 -11.84
N PHE A 93 -3.75 11.86 -11.58
CA PHE A 93 -3.74 12.64 -10.34
C PHE A 93 -4.15 11.78 -9.12
N GLU A 94 -5.12 10.88 -9.30
CA GLU A 94 -5.51 9.87 -8.32
C GLU A 94 -4.32 8.98 -7.94
N TRP A 95 -3.63 8.43 -8.95
CA TRP A 95 -2.43 7.61 -8.74
C TRP A 95 -1.34 8.37 -7.98
N LEU A 96 -1.08 9.63 -8.38
CA LEU A 96 -0.07 10.47 -7.76
C LEU A 96 -0.36 10.74 -6.27
N LEU A 97 -1.62 11.01 -5.93
CA LEU A 97 -2.01 11.23 -4.54
C LEU A 97 -1.95 9.95 -3.70
N GLN A 98 -2.39 8.81 -4.25
CA GLN A 98 -2.24 7.53 -3.57
C GLN A 98 -0.77 7.22 -3.29
N TYR A 99 0.11 7.53 -4.24
CA TYR A 99 1.55 7.38 -4.10
C TYR A 99 2.12 8.26 -2.98
N PHE A 100 1.84 9.57 -3.00
CA PHE A 100 2.29 10.48 -1.93
C PHE A 100 1.69 10.14 -0.56
N ASN A 101 0.45 9.67 -0.52
CA ASN A 101 -0.20 9.22 0.70
C ASN A 101 0.49 8.01 1.30
N ALA A 102 0.84 7.02 0.50
CA ALA A 102 1.55 5.83 0.97
C ALA A 102 2.87 6.20 1.65
N TYR A 103 3.67 7.07 1.02
CA TYR A 103 4.91 7.59 1.60
C TYR A 103 4.69 8.44 2.86
N SER A 104 3.65 9.27 2.86
CA SER A 104 3.31 10.12 4.01
C SER A 104 2.85 9.30 5.21
N PHE A 105 2.08 8.23 5.01
CA PHE A 105 1.69 7.31 6.07
C PHE A 105 2.89 6.54 6.64
N SER A 106 3.85 6.13 5.80
CA SER A 106 5.11 5.56 6.27
C SER A 106 5.94 6.56 7.09
N TYR A 107 6.00 7.83 6.70
CA TYR A 107 6.66 8.88 7.48
C TYR A 107 5.96 9.12 8.83
N MET A 108 4.63 9.14 8.84
CA MET A 108 3.83 9.25 10.05
C MET A 108 4.05 8.08 11.01
N ALA A 109 4.25 6.86 10.50
CA ALA A 109 4.53 5.70 11.34
C ALA A 109 5.86 5.84 12.11
N ILE A 110 6.83 6.54 11.53
CA ILE A 110 8.15 6.79 12.13
C ILE A 110 8.06 7.90 13.18
N HIS A 111 7.48 9.06 12.81
CA HIS A 111 7.56 10.28 13.61
C HIS A 111 6.28 10.63 14.39
N CYS A 112 5.16 9.95 14.14
CA CYS A 112 3.83 10.25 14.70
C CYS A 112 3.41 11.72 14.56
N GLU A 113 3.78 12.37 13.45
CA GLU A 113 3.39 13.75 13.14
C GLU A 113 2.10 13.80 12.31
N GLY A 114 1.40 14.95 12.33
CA GLY A 114 0.20 15.14 11.52
C GLY A 114 0.45 15.02 10.01
N TYR A 115 -0.58 14.59 9.27
CA TYR A 115 -0.47 14.28 7.82
C TYR A 115 0.12 15.42 6.98
N LEU A 116 -0.30 16.68 7.21
CA LEU A 116 0.20 17.84 6.43
C LEU A 116 1.70 18.07 6.63
N LYS A 117 2.19 17.92 7.87
CA LYS A 117 3.61 18.12 8.21
C LYS A 117 4.45 17.00 7.60
N SER A 118 4.00 15.75 7.73
CA SER A 118 4.63 14.58 7.14
C SER A 118 4.69 14.66 5.62
N SER A 119 3.59 15.05 4.97
CA SER A 119 3.51 15.20 3.51
C SER A 119 4.47 16.29 3.01
N SER A 120 4.56 17.43 3.70
CA SER A 120 5.51 18.50 3.34
C SER A 120 6.97 18.04 3.40
N LYS A 121 7.33 17.25 4.41
CA LYS A 121 8.68 16.68 4.55
C LYS A 121 8.95 15.62 3.47
N ILE A 122 7.98 14.76 3.16
CA ILE A 122 8.08 13.80 2.07
C ILE A 122 8.29 14.50 0.73
N ILE A 123 7.55 15.57 0.43
CA ILE A 123 7.77 16.34 -0.80
C ILE A 123 9.19 16.90 -0.87
N LYS A 124 9.74 17.40 0.24
CA LYS A 124 11.14 17.84 0.30
C LYS A 124 12.12 16.69 0.07
N LEU A 125 11.84 15.52 0.62
CA LEU A 125 12.64 14.32 0.41
C LEU A 125 12.62 13.87 -1.06
N PHE A 126 11.45 13.86 -1.69
CA PHE A 126 11.28 13.57 -3.11
C PHE A 126 11.98 14.60 -4.02
N LYS A 127 12.08 15.87 -3.62
CA LYS A 127 12.85 16.85 -4.39
C LYS A 127 14.35 16.54 -4.43
N ILE A 128 14.88 15.85 -3.41
CA ILE A 128 16.31 15.56 -3.28
C ILE A 128 16.63 14.16 -3.83
N LYS A 129 15.80 13.15 -3.51
CA LYS A 129 16.04 11.73 -3.82
C LYS A 129 14.90 11.07 -4.60
N GLY A 130 14.01 11.85 -5.22
CA GLY A 130 12.79 11.32 -5.84
C GLY A 130 13.04 10.42 -7.04
N MET A 131 14.09 10.67 -7.83
CA MET A 131 14.45 9.79 -8.95
C MET A 131 14.88 8.41 -8.46
N ASP A 132 15.67 8.35 -7.38
CA ASP A 132 16.10 7.09 -6.78
C ASP A 132 14.90 6.32 -6.18
N ALA A 133 13.99 7.05 -5.51
CA ALA A 133 12.75 6.48 -4.97
C ALA A 133 11.89 5.86 -6.08
N LEU A 134 11.67 6.60 -7.17
CA LEU A 134 10.88 6.13 -8.31
C LEU A 134 11.51 4.92 -9.00
N ALA A 135 12.83 4.93 -9.22
CA ALA A 135 13.53 3.81 -9.83
C ALA A 135 13.42 2.54 -8.96
N ASN A 136 13.62 2.68 -7.64
CA ASN A 136 13.44 1.59 -6.70
C ASN A 136 12.01 1.04 -6.72
N ASP A 137 11.01 1.92 -6.71
CA ASP A 137 9.61 1.51 -6.73
C ASP A 137 9.22 0.80 -8.04
N CYS A 138 9.71 1.25 -9.19
CA CYS A 138 9.48 0.56 -10.47
C CYS A 138 10.06 -0.86 -10.48
N ILE A 139 11.26 -1.05 -9.92
CA ILE A 139 11.90 -2.37 -9.83
C ILE A 139 11.11 -3.28 -8.88
N ILE A 140 10.73 -2.75 -7.72
CA ILE A 140 9.97 -3.50 -6.71
C ILE A 140 8.60 -3.87 -7.23
N ASP A 141 7.83 -2.91 -7.76
CA ASP A 141 6.48 -3.16 -8.27
C ASP A 141 6.49 -4.22 -9.39
N THR A 142 7.45 -4.15 -10.31
CA THR A 142 7.63 -5.17 -11.35
C THR A 142 7.93 -6.55 -10.75
N SER A 143 8.81 -6.61 -9.76
CA SER A 143 9.20 -7.85 -9.08
C SER A 143 8.04 -8.48 -8.29
N LEU A 144 7.26 -7.65 -7.57
CA LEU A 144 6.11 -8.10 -6.79
C LEU A 144 4.96 -8.58 -7.69
N LYS A 145 4.76 -7.94 -8.86
CA LYS A 145 3.80 -8.40 -9.87
C LYS A 145 4.19 -9.75 -10.48
N LEU A 146 5.47 -9.96 -10.77
CA LEU A 146 5.99 -11.25 -11.23
C LEU A 146 5.77 -12.34 -10.17
N TYR A 147 6.08 -12.04 -8.90
CA TYR A 147 5.81 -12.95 -7.79
C TYR A 147 4.32 -13.32 -7.71
N LEU A 148 3.43 -12.34 -7.80
CA LEU A 148 1.99 -12.58 -7.76
C LEU A 148 1.51 -13.49 -8.90
N PHE A 149 2.05 -13.29 -10.10
CA PHE A 149 1.75 -14.13 -11.26
C PHE A 149 2.14 -15.58 -11.00
N ILE A 150 3.36 -15.83 -10.49
CA ILE A 150 3.85 -17.18 -10.17
C ILE A 150 2.99 -17.84 -9.09
N VAL A 151 2.67 -17.12 -8.01
CA VAL A 151 1.83 -17.64 -6.92
C VAL A 151 0.43 -18.02 -7.41
N THR A 152 -0.15 -17.20 -8.30
CA THR A 152 -1.48 -17.46 -8.87
C THR A 152 -1.46 -18.70 -9.77
N VAL A 153 -0.44 -18.85 -10.62
CA VAL A 153 -0.27 -20.03 -11.49
C VAL A 153 -0.09 -21.29 -10.66
N LEU A 154 0.73 -21.25 -9.60
CA LEU A 154 0.92 -22.39 -8.70
C LEU A 154 -0.37 -22.76 -7.95
N GLY A 155 -1.18 -21.77 -7.56
CA GLY A 155 -2.51 -21.97 -6.95
C GLY A 155 -3.47 -22.70 -7.88
N CYS A 156 -3.57 -22.26 -9.15
CA CYS A 156 -4.37 -22.96 -10.16
C CYS A 156 -3.85 -24.38 -10.41
N PHE A 157 -2.53 -24.53 -10.52
CA PHE A 157 -1.89 -25.82 -10.83
C PHE A 157 -2.09 -26.85 -9.72
N THR A 158 -1.93 -26.45 -8.45
CA THR A 158 -2.17 -27.36 -7.32
C THR A 158 -3.63 -27.79 -7.23
N SER A 159 -4.57 -26.86 -7.47
CA SER A 159 -6.00 -27.16 -7.51
C SER A 159 -6.35 -28.15 -8.63
N TYR A 160 -5.75 -27.97 -9.81
CA TYR A 160 -5.97 -28.87 -10.94
C TYR A 160 -5.47 -30.29 -10.65
N ILE A 161 -4.28 -30.43 -10.04
CA ILE A 161 -3.75 -31.73 -9.62
C ILE A 161 -4.65 -32.38 -8.58
N TYR A 162 -5.11 -31.62 -7.58
CA TYR A 162 -5.93 -32.14 -6.50
C TYR A 162 -7.24 -32.75 -7.01
N THR A 163 -7.96 -32.02 -7.86
CA THR A 163 -9.25 -32.50 -8.40
C THR A 163 -9.09 -33.72 -9.31
N ASN A 164 -8.04 -33.77 -10.14
CA ASN A 164 -7.87 -34.87 -11.10
C ASN A 164 -7.22 -36.12 -10.53
N ARG A 165 -6.34 -36.01 -9.53
CA ARG A 165 -5.55 -37.15 -9.01
C ARG A 165 -6.03 -37.71 -7.69
N ILE A 166 -6.56 -36.87 -6.79
CA ILE A 166 -6.80 -37.26 -5.39
C ILE A 166 -8.28 -37.56 -5.13
N SER A 167 -9.21 -36.87 -5.78
CA SER A 167 -10.65 -37.10 -5.58
C SER A 167 -11.46 -37.04 -6.88
N PRO A 168 -11.13 -37.87 -7.89
CA PRO A 168 -11.86 -37.88 -9.16
C PRO A 168 -13.33 -38.31 -9.00
N LYS A 169 -13.68 -39.04 -7.93
CA LYS A 169 -15.05 -39.54 -7.69
C LYS A 169 -16.04 -38.51 -7.12
N MET A 170 -15.57 -37.35 -6.67
CA MET A 170 -16.43 -36.33 -6.05
C MET A 170 -17.03 -35.38 -7.09
N ILE A 171 -16.46 -35.32 -8.30
CA ILE A 171 -16.73 -34.29 -9.30
C ILE A 171 -16.68 -34.95 -10.69
N ASP A 172 -17.81 -35.50 -11.13
CA ASP A 172 -17.93 -36.07 -12.49
C ASP A 172 -18.15 -34.97 -13.56
N ASP A 173 -18.40 -33.72 -13.13
CA ASP A 173 -18.75 -32.62 -14.02
C ASP A 173 -17.53 -31.73 -14.32
N VAL A 174 -17.07 -31.73 -15.57
CA VAL A 174 -15.89 -30.97 -16.06
C VAL A 174 -16.03 -29.47 -15.77
N LYS A 175 -17.26 -28.95 -15.79
CA LYS A 175 -17.55 -27.54 -15.48
C LYS A 175 -17.24 -27.19 -14.03
N LEU A 176 -17.55 -28.09 -13.10
CA LEU A 176 -17.33 -27.86 -11.67
C LEU A 176 -15.82 -27.89 -11.32
N THR A 177 -15.06 -28.77 -11.98
CA THR A 177 -13.59 -28.79 -11.88
C THR A 177 -12.95 -27.49 -12.37
N SER A 178 -13.37 -26.98 -13.54
CA SER A 178 -12.85 -25.71 -14.08
C SER A 178 -13.18 -24.53 -13.16
N LEU A 179 -14.41 -24.50 -12.61
CA LEU A 179 -14.84 -23.46 -11.68
C LEU A 179 -14.02 -23.46 -10.37
N LEU A 180 -13.74 -24.64 -9.82
CA LEU A 180 -12.90 -24.79 -8.62
C LEU A 180 -11.47 -24.29 -8.83
N VAL A 181 -10.86 -24.57 -9.98
CA VAL A 181 -9.51 -24.08 -10.33
C VAL A 181 -9.48 -22.55 -10.45
N ILE A 182 -10.53 -21.95 -11.03
CA ILE A 182 -10.62 -20.49 -11.15
C ILE A 182 -10.78 -19.85 -9.77
N ILE A 183 -11.63 -20.42 -8.91
CA ILE A 183 -11.87 -19.90 -7.56
C ILE A 183 -10.60 -20.00 -6.70
N SER A 184 -9.89 -21.14 -6.74
CA SER A 184 -8.65 -21.31 -5.98
C SER A 184 -7.56 -20.35 -6.46
N GLY A 185 -7.41 -20.16 -7.78
CA GLY A 185 -6.53 -19.14 -8.35
C GLY A 185 -6.87 -17.73 -7.88
N PHE A 186 -8.15 -17.38 -7.85
CA PHE A 186 -8.61 -16.08 -7.36
C PHE A 186 -8.28 -15.88 -5.88
N ILE A 187 -8.49 -16.89 -5.04
CA ILE A 187 -8.13 -16.84 -3.61
C ILE A 187 -6.62 -16.68 -3.42
N SER A 188 -5.80 -17.45 -4.15
CA SER A 188 -4.34 -17.33 -4.10
C SER A 188 -3.87 -15.93 -4.50
N LEU A 189 -4.48 -15.35 -5.54
CA LEU A 189 -4.19 -13.98 -5.96
C LEU A 189 -4.52 -12.97 -4.87
N GLN A 190 -5.67 -13.08 -4.20
CA GLN A 190 -6.07 -12.12 -3.17
C GLN A 190 -5.18 -12.19 -1.92
N ILE A 191 -4.82 -13.40 -1.49
CA ILE A 191 -3.89 -13.59 -0.38
C ILE A 191 -2.51 -13.03 -0.74
N GLY A 192 -2.02 -13.34 -1.95
CA GLY A 192 -0.75 -12.83 -2.45
C GLY A 192 -0.71 -11.30 -2.46
N ARG A 193 -1.74 -10.64 -2.99
CA ARG A 193 -1.84 -9.17 -2.98
C ARG A 193 -1.80 -8.58 -1.58
N SER A 194 -2.45 -9.22 -0.62
CA SER A 194 -2.47 -8.75 0.77
C SER A 194 -1.06 -8.78 1.40
N LEU A 195 -0.30 -9.85 1.16
CA LEU A 195 1.08 -9.96 1.62
C LEU A 195 1.99 -8.92 0.95
N LEU A 196 1.84 -8.73 -0.35
CA LEU A 196 2.63 -7.76 -1.12
C LEU A 196 2.42 -6.33 -0.62
N SER A 197 1.18 -5.96 -0.25
CA SER A 197 0.89 -4.64 0.32
C SER A 197 1.71 -4.33 1.57
N ILE A 198 1.94 -5.33 2.43
CA ILE A 198 2.75 -5.19 3.65
C ILE A 198 4.23 -4.96 3.28
N ILE A 199 4.72 -5.70 2.28
CA ILE A 199 6.11 -5.59 1.81
C ILE A 199 6.35 -4.20 1.21
N THR A 200 5.46 -3.71 0.35
CA THR A 200 5.56 -2.38 -0.25
C THR A 200 5.61 -1.28 0.83
N ALA A 201 4.74 -1.34 1.84
CA ALA A 201 4.78 -0.41 2.97
C ALA A 201 6.12 -0.46 3.72
N GLY A 202 6.68 -1.66 3.89
CA GLY A 202 7.99 -1.86 4.50
C GLY A 202 9.13 -1.24 3.71
N VAL A 203 9.15 -1.40 2.38
CA VAL A 203 10.18 -0.80 1.54
C VAL A 203 10.12 0.73 1.61
N HIS A 204 8.93 1.34 1.49
CA HIS A 204 8.80 2.79 1.62
C HIS A 204 9.34 3.28 2.98
N THR A 205 9.03 2.56 4.05
CA THR A 205 9.50 2.89 5.41
C THR A 205 11.02 2.79 5.51
N ILE A 206 11.61 1.70 5.04
CA ILE A 206 13.07 1.49 5.07
C ILE A 206 13.77 2.54 4.21
N PHE A 207 13.22 2.88 3.04
CA PHE A 207 13.75 3.94 2.19
C PHE A 207 13.78 5.29 2.92
N ILE A 208 12.68 5.68 3.56
CA ILE A 208 12.61 6.91 4.36
C ILE A 208 13.63 6.87 5.51
N CYS A 209 13.68 5.76 6.26
CA CYS A 209 14.62 5.58 7.36
C CYS A 209 16.08 5.69 6.90
N PHE A 210 16.43 5.07 5.77
CA PHE A 210 17.77 5.15 5.18
C PHE A 210 18.09 6.56 4.67
N ALA A 211 17.09 7.26 4.15
CA ALA A 211 17.27 8.60 3.62
C ALA A 211 17.49 9.66 4.70
N GLU A 212 16.87 9.51 5.87
CA GLU A 212 16.94 10.46 7.01
C GLU A 212 18.01 10.06 8.05
N TYR A 213 18.18 8.76 8.32
CA TYR A 213 19.09 8.22 9.34
C TYR A 213 19.88 7.01 8.81
N PRO A 214 20.92 7.22 7.99
CA PRO A 214 21.75 6.13 7.46
C PRO A 214 22.46 5.32 8.57
N ASP A 215 22.76 5.97 9.71
CA ASP A 215 23.47 5.35 10.84
C ASP A 215 22.60 4.39 11.67
N GLY A 216 21.27 4.45 11.53
CA GLY A 216 20.34 3.59 12.27
C GLY A 216 20.57 2.10 11.97
N PHE A 217 20.91 1.77 10.72
CA PHE A 217 21.21 0.40 10.29
C PHE A 217 22.55 -0.11 10.86
N LEU A 218 23.58 0.74 10.94
CA LEU A 218 24.90 0.39 11.47
C LEU A 218 24.89 0.12 12.98
N GLY A 219 23.89 0.63 13.70
CA GLY A 219 23.65 0.38 15.12
C GLY A 219 23.23 -1.05 15.46
N HIS A 220 22.69 -1.82 14.50
CA HIS A 220 22.42 -3.26 14.70
C HIS A 220 23.72 -4.08 14.76
N THR A 221 24.79 -3.63 14.10
CA THR A 221 26.10 -4.32 14.04
C THR A 221 27.10 -3.93 15.14
N LYS A 222 26.87 -2.83 15.86
CA LYS A 222 27.70 -2.42 17.00
C LYS A 222 26.81 -2.21 18.22
N GLU A 223 26.91 -3.11 19.21
CA GLU A 223 26.44 -2.83 20.57
C GLU A 223 27.13 -1.57 21.11
N SER A 224 26.58 -0.38 20.86
CA SER A 224 27.05 0.83 21.53
C SER A 224 26.04 1.97 21.42
N LYS A 225 25.29 2.16 22.52
CA LYS A 225 25.25 3.38 23.36
C LYS A 225 25.25 4.80 22.73
N ILE A 226 25.12 4.99 21.42
CA ILE A 226 25.22 6.32 20.77
C ILE A 226 23.86 6.88 20.36
N LEU A 227 22.77 6.12 20.49
CA LEU A 227 21.43 6.71 20.51
C LEU A 227 21.14 7.22 21.94
N LYS A 228 21.80 8.32 22.33
CA LYS A 228 21.47 9.10 23.54
C LYS A 228 20.19 9.93 23.40
N ASN A 229 19.50 9.87 22.27
CA ASN A 229 18.24 10.60 22.08
C ASN A 229 17.18 10.00 21.12
N PRO A 230 17.00 8.67 20.99
CA PRO A 230 15.83 8.13 20.29
C PRO A 230 14.54 8.37 21.10
N LEU A 231 14.69 8.69 22.40
CA LEU A 231 13.63 9.12 23.30
C LEU A 231 13.03 10.48 22.94
N GLN A 232 13.71 11.37 22.19
CA GLN A 232 13.10 12.65 21.77
C GLN A 232 12.17 12.51 20.56
N ILE A 233 12.41 11.52 19.69
CA ILE A 233 11.56 11.24 18.52
C ILE A 233 10.19 10.70 18.99
N TYR A 234 10.16 9.93 20.09
CA TYR A 234 8.91 9.43 20.71
C TYR A 234 8.42 10.22 21.94
N LYS A 235 9.22 11.09 22.59
CA LYS A 235 8.73 11.95 23.70
C LYS A 235 7.69 12.96 23.23
N GLY A 236 7.71 13.36 21.96
CA GLY A 236 6.64 14.15 21.36
C GLY A 236 5.33 13.36 21.13
N ALA A 237 5.39 12.01 21.18
CA ALA A 237 4.30 11.11 20.82
C ALA A 237 3.72 10.31 22.00
N GLY A 238 4.22 10.49 23.23
CA GLY A 238 3.64 9.88 24.44
C GLY A 238 3.67 8.34 24.49
N ILE A 239 4.64 7.70 23.84
CA ILE A 239 4.77 6.22 23.77
C ILE A 239 5.89 5.70 24.70
N VAL A 240 6.27 6.47 25.71
CA VAL A 240 7.09 6.02 26.85
C VAL A 240 6.31 6.27 28.12
#